data_AF-A0A1F4P3L4-F1
#
_entry.id   AF-A0A1F4P3L4-F1
#
_cell.length_a   1.000
_cell.length_b   1.000
_cell.length_c   1.000
_cell.angle_alpha   90.00
_cell.angle_beta   90.00
_cell.angle_gamma   90.00
#
_symmetry.space_group_name_H-M   'P 1'
#
loop_
_entity.id
_entity.type
_entity.pdbx_description
1 polymer ?
#
loop_
_entity_poly.entity_id
_entity_poly.type
_entity_poly.pdbx_seq_one_letter_code
_entity_poly.pdbx_strand_id
1 'polypeptide(L)'
;MLATLREDIIIAVGRGDFEIGRLPAGVGVERLRWDGDQIIDLAEAATIHVRHLSGNHFELHALPLPGTQPVAMRYQDRARLTVAEGIIRLKTEAEIQAAQLAAASQAIRARYARQMAAIAAPYTSEERETWPIQLTEAEAYTADPSAPVAMLAEIASARGISVPDLVAKIMHNNSQFRGAVGRLLGLQQWELDSL
;
A
#
# COMPACT_ATOMS: atom_id res chain seq x y z
N MET A 1 -5.94 -23.28 -39.37
CA MET A 1 -7.00 -22.41 -38.79
C MET A 1 -6.56 -20.97 -38.99
N LEU A 2 -7.47 -20.06 -39.30
CA LEU A 2 -7.12 -18.65 -39.51
C LEU A 2 -7.19 -17.85 -38.22
N ALA A 3 -6.30 -16.86 -38.06
CA ALA A 3 -6.28 -15.95 -36.94
C ALA A 3 -5.83 -14.54 -37.33
N THR A 4 -6.23 -13.57 -36.52
CA THR A 4 -5.70 -12.21 -36.55
C THR A 4 -4.60 -12.10 -35.50
N LEU A 5 -3.40 -11.70 -35.93
CA LEU A 5 -2.25 -11.52 -35.06
C LEU A 5 -1.95 -10.04 -34.83
N ARG A 6 -1.52 -9.70 -33.61
CA ARG A 6 -0.78 -8.47 -33.31
C ARG A 6 0.63 -8.88 -32.92
N GLU A 7 1.56 -8.73 -33.85
CA GLU A 7 2.89 -9.34 -33.76
C GLU A 7 2.76 -10.87 -33.63
N ASP A 8 3.06 -11.45 -32.48
CA ASP A 8 2.92 -12.88 -32.18
C ASP A 8 1.69 -13.21 -31.30
N ILE A 9 0.93 -12.19 -30.89
CA ILE A 9 -0.23 -12.33 -30.01
C ILE A 9 -1.46 -12.65 -30.86
N ILE A 10 -2.17 -13.72 -30.50
CA ILE A 10 -3.44 -14.10 -31.12
C ILE A 10 -4.56 -13.20 -30.58
N ILE A 11 -5.13 -12.35 -31.44
CA ILE A 11 -6.20 -11.41 -31.05
C ILE A 11 -7.59 -11.98 -31.35
N ALA A 12 -7.72 -12.76 -32.42
CA ALA A 12 -8.97 -13.42 -32.79
C ALA A 12 -8.68 -14.71 -33.57
N VAL A 13 -9.57 -15.71 -33.42
CA VAL A 13 -9.48 -17.01 -34.09
C VAL A 13 -10.72 -17.22 -34.97
N GLY A 14 -10.55 -17.81 -36.14
CA GLY A 14 -11.62 -18.09 -37.11
C GLY A 14 -11.95 -16.93 -38.06
N ARG A 15 -11.36 -15.75 -37.83
CA ARG A 15 -11.41 -14.58 -38.71
C ARG A 15 -10.01 -13.94 -38.71
N GLY A 16 -9.36 -13.91 -39.87
CA GLY A 16 -8.02 -13.34 -40.06
C GLY A 16 -7.29 -13.97 -41.24
N ASP A 17 -6.08 -13.50 -41.49
CA ASP A 17 -5.32 -13.83 -42.71
C ASP A 17 -4.11 -14.74 -42.45
N PHE A 18 -3.83 -15.06 -41.17
CA PHE A 18 -2.70 -15.92 -40.79
C PHE A 18 -3.17 -17.35 -40.50
N GLU A 19 -2.58 -18.33 -41.19
CA GLU A 19 -2.79 -19.74 -40.90
C GLU A 19 -1.88 -20.22 -39.75
N ILE A 20 -2.49 -20.58 -38.62
CA ILE A 20 -1.76 -20.91 -37.37
C ILE A 20 -1.92 -22.37 -36.91
N GLY A 21 -2.40 -23.27 -37.76
CA GLY A 21 -2.56 -24.68 -37.37
C GLY A 21 -3.72 -24.94 -36.37
N ARG A 22 -3.53 -25.85 -35.40
CA ARG A 22 -4.55 -26.23 -34.41
C ARG A 22 -4.22 -25.68 -33.03
N LEU A 23 -5.23 -25.20 -32.31
CA LEU A 23 -5.08 -24.74 -30.94
C LEU A 23 -4.85 -25.92 -29.98
N PRO A 24 -3.92 -25.80 -29.02
CA PRO A 24 -3.80 -26.74 -27.91
C PRO A 24 -5.11 -26.83 -27.11
N ALA A 25 -5.52 -28.05 -26.76
CA ALA A 25 -6.74 -28.26 -26.00
C ALA A 25 -6.57 -27.76 -24.55
N GLY A 26 -7.56 -27.04 -24.03
CA GLY A 26 -7.58 -26.57 -22.63
C GLY A 26 -6.66 -25.39 -22.31
N VAL A 27 -6.05 -24.76 -23.33
CA VAL A 27 -5.19 -23.57 -23.15
C VAL A 27 -5.95 -22.30 -23.55
N GLY A 28 -5.96 -21.32 -22.65
CA GLY A 28 -6.55 -20.00 -22.90
C GLY A 28 -5.74 -19.19 -23.91
N VAL A 29 -6.45 -18.45 -24.77
CA VAL A 29 -5.87 -17.65 -25.88
C VAL A 29 -4.87 -16.60 -25.38
N GLU A 30 -5.04 -16.14 -24.14
CA GLU A 30 -4.14 -15.17 -23.50
C GLU A 30 -2.71 -15.67 -23.33
N ARG A 31 -2.49 -17.01 -23.28
CA ARG A 31 -1.17 -17.63 -23.17
C ARG A 31 -0.59 -18.09 -24.50
N LEU A 32 -1.44 -18.24 -25.51
CA LEU A 32 -1.02 -18.75 -26.80
C LEU A 32 -0.29 -17.67 -27.59
N ARG A 33 0.82 -18.06 -28.22
CA ARG A 33 1.60 -17.20 -29.11
C ARG A 33 1.91 -17.94 -30.38
N TRP A 34 2.05 -17.18 -31.46
CA TRP A 34 2.60 -17.67 -32.72
C TRP A 34 4.12 -17.52 -32.69
N ASP A 35 4.87 -18.61 -32.76
CA ASP A 35 6.34 -18.57 -32.72
C ASP A 35 6.99 -18.37 -34.09
N GLY A 36 6.19 -18.15 -35.14
CA GLY A 36 6.66 -18.09 -36.53
C GLY A 36 6.33 -19.33 -37.36
N ASP A 37 6.10 -20.48 -36.71
CA ASP A 37 5.84 -21.76 -37.38
C ASP A 37 4.60 -22.48 -36.81
N GLN A 38 4.37 -22.38 -35.51
CA GLN A 38 3.24 -23.01 -34.83
C GLN A 38 2.73 -22.17 -33.65
N ILE A 39 1.58 -22.59 -33.13
CA ILE A 39 1.07 -22.07 -31.87
C ILE A 39 1.80 -22.76 -30.74
N ILE A 40 2.40 -21.96 -29.86
CA ILE A 40 2.97 -22.43 -28.61
C ILE A 40 2.18 -21.88 -27.42
N ASP A 41 2.27 -22.60 -26.31
CA ASP A 41 1.84 -22.11 -25.01
C ASP A 41 3.02 -21.48 -24.27
N LEU A 42 2.93 -20.20 -23.91
CA LEU A 42 3.98 -19.53 -23.13
C LEU A 42 4.27 -20.21 -21.79
N ALA A 43 3.34 -21.01 -21.25
CA ALA A 43 3.59 -21.76 -20.02
C ALA A 43 4.71 -22.82 -20.16
N GLU A 44 4.99 -23.28 -21.38
CA GLU A 44 6.02 -24.28 -21.68
C GLU A 44 7.38 -23.63 -22.02
N ALA A 45 7.40 -22.32 -22.25
CA ALA A 45 8.62 -21.59 -22.58
C ALA A 45 9.55 -21.45 -21.37
N ALA A 46 10.84 -21.72 -21.57
CA ALA A 46 11.91 -21.48 -20.58
C ALA A 46 12.49 -20.06 -20.66
N THR A 47 12.34 -19.41 -21.82
CA THR A 47 12.75 -18.04 -22.09
C THR A 47 11.59 -17.35 -22.80
N ILE A 48 11.24 -16.15 -22.35
CA ILE A 48 10.17 -15.33 -22.91
C ILE A 48 10.75 -13.97 -23.28
N HIS A 49 10.39 -13.45 -24.46
CA HIS A 49 10.74 -12.08 -24.85
C HIS A 49 9.77 -11.10 -24.20
N VAL A 50 10.29 -10.19 -23.39
CA VAL A 50 9.47 -9.28 -22.58
C VAL A 50 9.67 -7.86 -23.03
N ARG A 51 8.57 -7.13 -23.25
CA ARG A 51 8.56 -5.68 -23.49
C ARG A 51 7.99 -4.97 -22.28
N HIS A 52 8.69 -3.98 -21.74
CA HIS A 52 8.16 -3.11 -20.69
C HIS A 52 7.35 -1.96 -21.32
N LEU A 53 6.12 -1.75 -20.85
CA LEU A 53 5.27 -0.66 -21.33
C LEU A 53 5.36 0.56 -20.41
N SER A 54 4.96 0.39 -19.15
CA SER A 54 4.96 1.42 -18.11
C SER A 54 4.65 0.80 -16.75
N GLY A 55 5.22 1.33 -15.66
CA GLY A 55 4.93 0.83 -14.30
C GLY A 55 5.20 -0.67 -14.19
N ASN A 56 4.19 -1.46 -13.79
CA ASN A 56 4.27 -2.92 -13.68
C ASN A 56 3.65 -3.66 -14.89
N HIS A 57 3.44 -2.98 -16.01
CA HIS A 57 2.86 -3.57 -17.21
C HIS A 57 3.94 -4.06 -18.17
N PHE A 58 3.86 -5.34 -18.52
CA PHE A 58 4.78 -6.04 -19.41
C PHE A 58 3.99 -6.82 -20.46
N GLU A 59 4.44 -6.81 -21.71
CA GLU A 59 3.97 -7.73 -22.74
C GLU A 59 4.94 -8.91 -22.86
N LEU A 60 4.37 -10.09 -23.08
CA LEU A 60 5.10 -11.36 -23.19
C LEU A 60 4.96 -11.89 -24.61
N HIS A 61 6.10 -12.21 -25.20
CA HIS A 61 6.24 -12.63 -26.59
C HIS A 61 7.05 -13.93 -26.69
N ALA A 62 6.68 -14.77 -27.64
CA ALA A 62 7.44 -15.92 -28.10
C ALA A 62 8.61 -15.50 -29.01
N LEU A 63 8.47 -14.38 -29.73
CA LEU A 63 9.42 -13.91 -30.72
C LEU A 63 10.27 -12.72 -30.25
N PRO A 64 11.52 -12.59 -30.75
CA PRO A 64 12.30 -11.37 -30.58
C PRO A 64 11.71 -10.24 -31.43
N LEU A 65 11.03 -9.30 -30.77
CA LEU A 65 10.43 -8.12 -31.39
C LEU A 65 11.18 -6.84 -30.98
N PRO A 66 11.05 -5.73 -31.74
CA PRO A 66 11.63 -4.45 -31.35
C PRO A 66 11.23 -4.05 -29.93
N GLY A 67 12.22 -3.66 -29.11
CA GLY A 67 12.03 -3.27 -27.71
C GLY A 67 11.77 -4.41 -26.73
N THR A 68 11.86 -5.68 -27.16
CA THR A 68 11.80 -6.84 -26.26
C THR A 68 13.18 -7.21 -25.74
N GLN A 69 13.24 -7.75 -24.52
CA GLN A 69 14.41 -8.34 -23.92
C GLN A 69 14.12 -9.83 -23.61
N PRO A 70 15.01 -10.78 -23.95
CA PRO A 70 14.86 -12.16 -23.52
C PRO A 70 15.03 -12.26 -22.00
N VAL A 71 14.09 -12.94 -21.33
CA VAL A 71 14.14 -13.22 -19.90
C VAL A 71 14.00 -14.73 -19.71
N ALA A 72 14.96 -15.35 -19.01
CA ALA A 72 14.86 -16.74 -18.59
C ALA A 72 13.84 -16.83 -17.45
N MET A 73 12.60 -17.18 -17.78
CA MET A 73 11.47 -17.23 -16.86
C MET A 73 10.38 -18.17 -17.38
N ARG A 74 9.57 -18.70 -16.47
CA ARG A 74 8.30 -19.36 -16.83
C ARG A 74 7.17 -18.33 -16.81
N TYR A 75 6.08 -18.62 -17.53
CA TYR A 75 4.89 -17.76 -17.53
C TYR A 75 4.32 -17.47 -16.12
N GLN A 76 4.44 -18.42 -15.19
CA GLN A 76 4.01 -18.24 -13.80
C GLN A 76 4.80 -17.16 -13.05
N ASP A 77 6.04 -16.88 -13.46
CA ASP A 77 6.91 -15.88 -12.83
C ASP A 77 6.61 -14.45 -13.31
N ARG A 78 5.67 -14.25 -14.25
CA ARG A 78 5.38 -12.93 -14.85
C ARG A 78 5.03 -11.85 -13.82
N ALA A 79 4.42 -12.21 -12.69
CA ALA A 79 4.11 -11.27 -11.61
C ALA A 79 5.36 -10.76 -10.87
N ARG A 80 6.50 -11.43 -11.05
CA ARG A 80 7.81 -11.06 -10.49
C ARG A 80 8.61 -10.17 -11.42
N LEU A 81 8.13 -9.88 -12.63
CA LEU A 81 8.82 -8.98 -13.55
C LEU A 81 9.01 -7.59 -12.94
N THR A 82 10.20 -7.04 -13.13
CA THR A 82 10.58 -5.71 -12.69
C THR A 82 11.61 -5.13 -13.64
N VAL A 83 11.70 -3.80 -13.67
CA VAL A 83 12.80 -3.09 -14.33
C VAL A 83 13.74 -2.57 -13.25
N ALA A 84 15.02 -2.92 -13.36
CA ALA A 84 16.08 -2.41 -12.50
C ALA A 84 17.24 -1.97 -13.39
N GLU A 85 17.70 -0.73 -13.24
CA GLU A 85 18.81 -0.18 -14.03
C GLU A 85 18.58 -0.31 -15.56
N GLY A 86 17.32 -0.19 -16.00
CA GLY A 86 16.93 -0.32 -17.40
C GLY A 86 16.84 -1.77 -17.92
N ILE A 87 17.07 -2.77 -17.06
CA ILE A 87 17.04 -4.18 -17.42
C ILE A 87 15.76 -4.84 -16.88
N ILE A 88 15.07 -5.60 -17.73
CA ILE A 88 13.92 -6.41 -17.34
C ILE A 88 14.43 -7.70 -16.67
N ARG A 89 14.00 -7.98 -15.45
CA ARG A 89 14.36 -9.20 -14.73
C ARG A 89 13.26 -9.66 -13.80
N LEU A 90 13.41 -10.85 -13.23
CA LEU A 90 12.59 -11.28 -12.11
C LEU A 90 13.08 -10.64 -10.80
N LYS A 91 12.14 -10.30 -9.93
CA LYS A 91 12.42 -10.02 -8.52
C LYS A 91 12.99 -11.27 -7.87
N THR A 92 14.08 -11.07 -7.16
CA THR A 92 14.64 -12.08 -6.26
C THR A 92 13.65 -12.40 -5.15
N GLU A 93 13.82 -13.57 -4.53
CA GLU A 93 13.00 -13.95 -3.38
C GLU A 93 13.15 -12.95 -2.22
N ALA A 94 14.36 -12.45 -2.00
CA ALA A 94 14.64 -11.41 -0.99
C ALA A 94 13.88 -10.10 -1.27
N GLU A 95 13.81 -9.65 -2.53
CA GLU A 95 13.03 -8.45 -2.89
C GLU A 95 11.53 -8.66 -2.67
N ILE A 96 11.02 -9.86 -2.94
CA ILE A 96 9.61 -10.20 -2.71
C ILE A 96 9.31 -10.19 -1.21
N GLN A 97 10.13 -10.85 -0.41
CA GLN A 97 9.98 -10.91 1.05
C GLN A 97 10.11 -9.52 1.69
N ALA A 98 11.08 -8.72 1.27
CA ALA A 98 11.26 -7.35 1.75
C ALA A 98 10.03 -6.47 1.43
N ALA A 99 9.48 -6.59 0.22
CA ALA A 99 8.27 -5.86 -0.17
C ALA A 99 7.04 -6.31 0.65
N GLN A 100 6.90 -7.60 0.92
CA GLN A 100 5.83 -8.16 1.75
C GLN A 100 5.94 -7.69 3.20
N LEU A 101 7.14 -7.71 3.78
CA LEU A 101 7.40 -7.24 5.14
C LEU A 101 7.12 -5.74 5.27
N ALA A 102 7.54 -4.94 4.29
CA ALA A 102 7.26 -3.51 4.25
C ALA A 102 5.74 -3.23 4.16
N ALA A 103 5.03 -3.96 3.30
CA ALA A 103 3.57 -3.84 3.16
C ALA A 103 2.83 -4.24 4.45
N ALA A 104 3.23 -5.34 5.09
CA ALA A 104 2.67 -5.79 6.37
C ALA A 104 2.88 -4.73 7.47
N SER A 105 4.10 -4.21 7.60
CA SER A 105 4.44 -3.14 8.54
C SER A 105 3.62 -1.87 8.29
N GLN A 106 3.41 -1.49 7.03
CA GLN A 106 2.61 -0.32 6.68
C GLN A 106 1.13 -0.52 7.00
N ALA A 107 0.58 -1.72 6.75
CA ALA A 107 -0.80 -2.06 7.06
C ALA A 107 -1.07 -1.99 8.57
N ILE A 108 -0.13 -2.47 9.40
CA ILE A 108 -0.18 -2.35 10.86
C ILE A 108 -0.23 -0.88 11.28
N ARG A 109 0.74 -0.07 10.83
CA ARG A 109 0.78 1.38 11.15
C ARG A 109 -0.51 2.09 10.74
N ALA A 110 -1.00 1.82 9.54
CA ALA A 110 -2.22 2.43 9.03
C ALA A 110 -3.46 2.05 9.87
N ARG A 111 -3.55 0.79 10.33
CA ARG A 111 -4.65 0.33 11.19
C ARG A 111 -4.65 1.04 12.54
N TYR A 112 -3.51 1.13 13.22
CA TYR A 112 -3.42 1.81 14.51
C TYR A 112 -3.57 3.33 14.38
N ALA A 113 -3.07 3.94 13.30
CA ALA A 113 -3.29 5.35 13.00
C ALA A 113 -4.80 5.67 12.87
N ARG A 114 -5.59 4.82 12.20
CA ARG A 114 -7.05 5.00 12.13
C ARG A 114 -7.72 4.91 13.50
N GLN A 115 -7.28 3.97 14.35
CA GLN A 115 -7.82 3.83 15.71
C GLN A 115 -7.49 5.05 16.58
N MET A 116 -6.26 5.54 16.52
CA MET A 116 -5.87 6.77 17.24
C MET A 116 -6.62 8.00 16.71
N ALA A 117 -6.78 8.11 15.38
CA ALA A 117 -7.57 9.17 14.78
C ALA A 117 -9.04 9.15 15.24
N ALA A 118 -9.64 7.97 15.41
CA ALA A 118 -11.01 7.83 15.89
C ALA A 118 -11.21 8.37 17.32
N ILE A 119 -10.19 8.29 18.19
CA ILE A 119 -10.24 8.88 19.54
C ILE A 119 -10.37 10.41 19.46
N ALA A 120 -9.68 11.01 18.51
CA ALA A 120 -9.61 12.46 18.34
C ALA A 120 -10.63 13.01 17.33
N ALA A 121 -11.35 12.15 16.60
CA ALA A 121 -12.27 12.51 15.52
C ALA A 121 -13.39 13.49 15.91
N PRO A 122 -13.91 13.50 17.16
CA PRO A 122 -14.90 14.50 17.57
C PRO A 122 -14.36 15.94 17.67
N TYR A 123 -13.04 16.13 17.61
CA TYR A 123 -12.38 17.42 17.79
C TYR A 123 -11.70 17.89 16.50
N THR A 124 -11.81 19.18 16.22
CA THR A 124 -11.15 19.83 15.09
C THR A 124 -9.62 19.83 15.24
N SER A 125 -8.89 20.13 14.17
CA SER A 125 -7.43 20.35 14.22
C SER A 125 -7.07 21.49 15.18
N GLU A 126 -7.81 22.59 15.06
CA GLU A 126 -7.62 23.84 15.77
C GLU A 126 -7.81 23.61 17.28
N GLU A 127 -8.82 22.85 17.69
CA GLU A 127 -9.00 22.47 19.09
C GLU A 127 -7.80 21.64 19.61
N ARG A 128 -7.34 20.66 18.83
CA ARG A 128 -6.25 19.75 19.22
C ARG A 128 -4.92 20.47 19.36
N GLU A 129 -4.67 21.49 18.54
CA GLU A 129 -3.48 22.34 18.65
C GLU A 129 -3.42 23.11 19.98
N THR A 130 -4.56 23.38 20.62
CA THR A 130 -4.59 24.05 21.92
C THR A 130 -4.39 23.09 23.11
N TRP A 131 -4.54 21.78 22.94
CA TRP A 131 -4.48 20.81 24.04
C TRP A 131 -3.20 20.89 24.87
N PRO A 132 -1.98 21.04 24.28
CA PRO A 132 -0.76 21.17 25.08
C PRO A 132 -0.75 22.42 25.97
N ILE A 133 -1.31 23.53 25.49
CA ILE A 133 -1.41 24.79 26.26
C ILE A 133 -2.39 24.61 27.41
N GLN A 134 -3.58 24.07 27.14
CA GLN A 134 -4.58 23.78 28.17
C GLN A 134 -4.06 22.82 29.25
N LEU A 135 -3.31 21.79 28.87
CA LEU A 135 -2.68 20.86 29.81
C LEU A 135 -1.61 21.56 30.66
N THR A 136 -0.75 22.37 30.03
CA THR A 136 0.31 23.12 30.74
C THR A 136 -0.28 24.07 31.78
N GLU A 137 -1.31 24.83 31.42
CA GLU A 137 -2.01 25.72 32.36
C GLU A 137 -2.71 24.93 33.48
N ALA A 138 -3.32 23.78 33.15
CA ALA A 138 -3.98 22.93 34.16
C ALA A 138 -2.98 22.34 35.16
N GLU A 139 -1.81 21.89 34.69
CA GLU A 139 -0.73 21.40 35.54
C GLU A 139 -0.16 22.53 36.42
N ALA A 140 0.04 23.72 35.86
CA ALA A 140 0.48 24.90 36.61
C ALA A 140 -0.51 25.28 37.72
N TYR A 141 -1.81 25.34 37.40
CA TYR A 141 -2.86 25.63 38.39
C TYR A 141 -2.94 24.56 39.50
N THR A 142 -2.74 23.29 39.13
CA THR A 142 -2.74 22.19 40.10
C THR A 142 -1.58 22.30 41.08
N ALA A 143 -0.42 22.77 40.61
CA ALA A 143 0.75 23.00 41.46
C ALA A 143 0.63 24.28 42.31
N ASP A 144 0.06 25.34 41.74
CA ASP A 144 -0.14 26.64 42.37
C ASP A 144 -1.45 27.28 41.87
N PRO A 145 -2.52 27.36 42.70
CA PRO A 145 -3.78 27.99 42.31
C PRO A 145 -3.69 29.49 41.98
N SER A 146 -2.56 30.14 42.24
CA SER A 146 -2.28 31.53 41.84
C SER A 146 -1.56 31.65 40.49
N ALA A 147 -1.19 30.53 39.86
CA ALA A 147 -0.54 30.52 38.57
C ALA A 147 -1.39 31.18 37.47
N PRO A 148 -0.77 31.93 36.53
CA PRO A 148 -1.49 32.53 35.42
C PRO A 148 -1.99 31.44 34.47
N VAL A 149 -3.31 31.44 34.23
CA VAL A 149 -4.00 30.48 33.34
C VAL A 149 -4.92 31.22 32.36
N ALA A 150 -4.32 32.04 31.50
CA ALA A 150 -5.07 32.98 30.65
C ALA A 150 -6.06 32.27 29.72
N MET A 151 -5.64 31.17 29.08
CA MET A 151 -6.53 30.40 28.20
C MET A 151 -7.64 29.71 28.99
N LEU A 152 -7.32 29.06 30.11
CA LEU A 152 -8.34 28.38 30.93
C LEU A 152 -9.32 29.37 31.56
N ALA A 153 -8.86 30.56 31.97
CA ALA A 153 -9.72 31.60 32.51
C ALA A 153 -10.77 32.05 31.49
N GLU A 154 -10.36 32.33 30.24
CA GLU A 154 -11.28 32.71 29.17
C GLU A 154 -12.24 31.57 28.80
N ILE A 155 -11.74 30.33 28.69
CA ILE A 155 -12.58 29.15 28.41
C ILE A 155 -13.60 28.92 29.55
N ALA A 156 -13.18 29.02 30.81
CA ALA A 156 -14.03 28.81 31.97
C ALA A 156 -15.13 29.89 32.04
N SER A 157 -14.74 31.16 31.84
CA SER A 157 -15.66 32.30 31.76
C SER A 157 -16.70 32.12 30.67
N ALA A 158 -16.28 31.82 29.43
CA ALA A 158 -17.19 31.60 28.30
C ALA A 158 -18.14 30.42 28.49
N ARG A 159 -17.71 29.39 29.24
CA ARG A 159 -18.51 28.18 29.54
C ARG A 159 -19.36 28.32 30.80
N GLY A 160 -19.20 29.38 31.59
CA GLY A 160 -19.90 29.55 32.87
C GLY A 160 -19.51 28.50 33.92
N ILE A 161 -18.26 28.03 33.93
CA ILE A 161 -17.73 27.08 34.92
C ILE A 161 -16.55 27.70 35.67
N SER A 162 -16.19 27.13 36.82
CA SER A 162 -15.00 27.57 37.54
C SER A 162 -13.72 27.05 36.88
N VAL A 163 -12.61 27.79 37.04
CA VAL A 163 -11.28 27.32 36.61
C VAL A 163 -10.91 25.98 37.25
N PRO A 164 -11.10 25.74 38.57
CA PRO A 164 -10.91 24.41 39.17
C PRO A 164 -11.69 23.28 38.47
N ASP A 165 -12.96 23.51 38.13
CA ASP A 165 -13.79 22.49 37.46
C ASP A 165 -13.27 22.20 36.04
N LEU A 166 -12.80 23.22 35.33
CA LEU A 166 -12.19 23.06 34.00
C LEU A 166 -10.87 22.28 34.09
N VAL A 167 -10.01 22.63 35.06
CA VAL A 167 -8.75 21.92 35.32
C VAL A 167 -9.01 20.44 35.60
N ALA A 168 -9.96 20.11 36.47
CA ALA A 168 -10.32 18.72 36.77
C ALA A 168 -10.78 17.95 35.52
N LYS A 169 -11.57 18.59 34.64
CA LYS A 169 -12.00 17.99 33.36
C LYS A 169 -10.83 17.76 32.41
N ILE A 170 -9.91 18.73 32.28
CA ILE A 170 -8.73 18.61 31.42
C ILE A 170 -7.85 17.46 31.91
N MET A 171 -7.55 17.40 33.21
CA MET A 171 -6.71 16.33 33.77
C MET A 171 -7.35 14.95 33.60
N HIS A 172 -8.67 14.83 33.80
CA HIS A 172 -9.40 13.60 33.55
C HIS A 172 -9.33 13.17 32.08
N ASN A 173 -9.65 14.09 31.15
CA ASN A 173 -9.63 13.80 29.71
C ASN A 173 -8.22 13.44 29.22
N ASN A 174 -7.19 14.16 29.70
CA ASN A 174 -5.79 13.86 29.39
C ASN A 174 -5.38 12.46 29.86
N SER A 175 -5.77 12.07 31.08
CA SER A 175 -5.52 10.72 31.61
C SER A 175 -6.14 9.64 30.72
N GLN A 176 -7.42 9.81 30.34
CA GLN A 176 -8.12 8.88 29.46
C GLN A 176 -7.48 8.80 28.07
N PHE A 177 -7.13 9.95 27.49
CA PHE A 177 -6.45 10.03 26.20
C PHE A 177 -5.10 9.32 26.22
N ARG A 178 -4.25 9.62 27.21
CA ARG A 178 -2.92 9.00 27.38
C ARG A 178 -3.02 7.50 27.58
N GLY A 179 -3.99 7.03 28.38
CA GLY A 179 -4.23 5.60 28.60
C GLY A 179 -4.64 4.88 27.31
N ALA A 180 -5.58 5.45 26.56
CA ALA A 180 -6.05 4.86 25.31
C ALA A 180 -4.97 4.85 24.22
N VAL A 181 -4.31 5.99 23.97
CA VAL A 181 -3.26 6.10 22.96
C VAL A 181 -2.02 5.29 23.35
N GLY A 182 -1.62 5.29 24.62
CA GLY A 182 -0.50 4.50 25.12
C GLY A 182 -0.70 3.00 24.90
N ARG A 183 -1.92 2.49 25.15
CA ARG A 183 -2.26 1.09 24.83
C ARG A 183 -2.14 0.79 23.34
N LEU A 184 -2.66 1.65 22.48
CA LEU A 184 -2.61 1.43 21.03
C LEU A 184 -1.18 1.47 20.48
N LEU A 185 -0.35 2.40 20.94
CA LEU A 185 1.06 2.47 20.56
C LEU A 185 1.83 1.23 21.03
N GLY A 186 1.58 0.74 22.25
CA GLY A 186 2.19 -0.49 22.74
C GLY A 186 1.80 -1.71 21.91
N LEU A 187 0.53 -1.86 21.55
CA LEU A 187 0.06 -2.94 20.68
C LEU A 187 0.64 -2.83 19.27
N GLN A 188 0.71 -1.62 18.72
CA GLN A 188 1.34 -1.37 17.43
C GLN A 188 2.80 -1.82 17.42
N GLN A 189 3.58 -1.44 18.44
CA GLN A 189 4.99 -1.78 18.51
C GLN A 189 5.19 -3.29 18.69
N TRP A 190 4.44 -3.92 19.60
CA TRP A 190 4.51 -5.36 19.81
C TRP A 190 4.23 -6.16 18.53
N GLU A 191 3.23 -5.75 17.75
CA GLU A 191 2.88 -6.43 16.51
C GLU A 191 3.90 -6.19 15.40
N LEU A 192 4.50 -4.99 15.34
CA LEU A 192 5.62 -4.72 14.42
C LEU A 192 6.86 -5.54 14.77
N ASP A 193 7.15 -5.72 16.06
CA ASP A 193 8.29 -6.54 16.54
C ASP A 193 8.07 -8.04 16.32
N SER A 194 6.83 -8.45 16.04
CA SER A 194 6.44 -9.85 15.81
C SER A 194 6.36 -10.25 14.34
N LEU A 195 6.69 -9.35 13.40
CA LEU A 195 6.79 -9.64 11.97
C LEU A 195 8.10 -10.36 11.61
#